data_AF-A0A2G2VC91-F1
#
_entry.id   AF-A0A2G2VC91-F1
#
_cell.length_a   1.000
_cell.length_b   1.000
_cell.length_c   1.000
_cell.angle_alpha   90.00
_cell.angle_beta   90.00
_cell.angle_gamma   90.00
#
_symmetry.space_group_name_H-M   'P 1'
#
loop_
_entity.id
_entity.type
_entity.pdbx_description
1 polymer ?
#
loop_
_entity_poly.entity_id
_entity_poly.type
_entity_poly.pdbx_seq_one_letter_code
_entity_poly.pdbx_strand_id
1 'polypeptide(L)'
;MGASPPQQDLRLDTCGVEIYLLTTEMESSKETAMMNLCSKCQTYMMLLKKEHAKLAVASSKDVVRRSSSSDESKLALAGAAVASAHLASQISQVKSKEGLKKCTACRKRVGLKRFSCNYGDPFGTVHHYSDKHNCPFDYRNAGQNVIAKPDPIIIVEKLNKI
;
A
#
# COMPACT_ATOMS: atom_id res chain seq x y z
N MET A 1 60.61 -39.12 7.26
CA MET A 1 59.54 -38.75 6.31
C MET A 1 58.61 -37.75 6.99
N GLY A 2 58.73 -36.46 6.67
CA GLY A 2 57.87 -35.41 7.21
C GLY A 2 56.68 -35.20 6.27
N ALA A 3 55.46 -35.28 6.82
CA ALA A 3 54.23 -34.96 6.10
C ALA A 3 53.96 -33.45 6.17
N SER A 4 53.76 -32.83 5.01
CA SER A 4 53.36 -31.42 4.86
C SER A 4 51.96 -31.16 5.45
N PRO A 5 51.67 -29.95 5.95
CA PRO A 5 50.34 -29.62 6.47
C PRO A 5 49.31 -29.50 5.33
N PRO A 6 48.03 -29.80 5.57
CA PRO A 6 46.98 -29.55 4.61
C PRO A 6 46.79 -28.04 4.46
N GLN A 7 46.93 -27.53 3.23
CA GLN A 7 46.62 -26.15 2.91
C GLN A 7 45.12 -25.92 3.11
N GLN A 8 44.76 -25.02 4.03
CA GLN A 8 43.40 -24.56 4.19
C GLN A 8 43.05 -23.69 2.98
N ASP A 9 42.01 -24.11 2.28
CA ASP A 9 41.52 -23.53 1.03
C ASP A 9 40.90 -22.15 1.29
N LEU A 10 41.72 -21.10 1.14
CA LEU A 10 41.36 -19.70 1.38
C LEU A 10 40.45 -19.09 0.28
N ARG A 11 39.78 -19.93 -0.54
CA ARG A 11 38.87 -19.48 -1.61
C ARG A 11 37.38 -19.62 -1.32
N LEU A 12 36.98 -20.29 -0.24
CA LEU A 12 35.57 -20.30 0.20
C LEU A 12 35.17 -19.05 0.99
N ASP A 13 36.12 -18.21 1.42
CA ASP A 13 35.84 -17.11 2.37
C ASP A 13 35.51 -15.77 1.68
N THR A 14 35.94 -15.55 0.44
CA THR A 14 35.62 -14.31 -0.30
C THR A 14 34.19 -14.30 -0.82
N CYS A 15 33.70 -15.45 -1.31
CA CYS A 15 32.31 -15.57 -1.79
C CYS A 15 31.30 -15.52 -0.64
N GLY A 16 31.66 -16.03 0.55
CA GLY A 16 30.80 -16.00 1.72
C GLY A 16 30.56 -14.58 2.25
N VAL A 17 31.62 -13.77 2.32
CA VAL A 17 31.54 -12.37 2.76
C VAL A 17 30.76 -11.51 1.77
N GLU A 18 30.94 -11.71 0.45
CA GLU A 18 30.16 -11.01 -0.58
C GLU A 18 28.66 -11.35 -0.52
N ILE A 19 28.30 -12.63 -0.34
CA ILE A 19 26.90 -13.04 -0.18
C ILE A 19 26.30 -12.44 1.08
N TYR A 20 27.03 -12.44 2.20
CA TYR A 20 26.56 -11.86 3.45
C TYR A 20 26.34 -10.35 3.31
N LEU A 21 27.26 -9.63 2.68
CA LEU A 21 27.15 -8.20 2.42
C LEU A 21 25.94 -7.89 1.52
N LEU A 22 25.75 -8.61 0.42
CA LEU A 22 24.60 -8.46 -0.48
C LEU A 22 23.27 -8.77 0.23
N THR A 23 23.25 -9.75 1.15
CA THR A 23 22.07 -10.01 1.97
C THR A 23 21.80 -8.89 2.98
N THR A 24 22.83 -8.33 3.61
CA THR A 24 22.67 -7.19 4.53
C THR A 24 22.27 -5.90 3.81
N GLU A 25 22.73 -5.67 2.58
CA GLU A 25 22.31 -4.54 1.76
C GLU A 25 20.83 -4.68 1.33
N MET A 26 20.41 -5.91 0.96
CA MET A 26 19.01 -6.22 0.65
C MET A 26 18.10 -6.12 1.89
N GLU A 27 18.59 -6.39 3.09
CA GLU A 27 17.86 -6.20 4.34
C GLU A 27 17.78 -4.74 4.79
N SER A 28 18.89 -3.99 4.66
CA SER A 28 18.96 -2.55 4.90
C SER A 28 17.97 -1.78 4.01
N SER A 29 17.89 -2.14 2.73
CA SER A 29 16.93 -1.55 1.78
C SER A 29 15.46 -1.77 2.18
N LYS A 30 15.12 -2.91 2.80
CA LYS A 30 13.77 -3.20 3.32
C LYS A 30 13.42 -2.37 4.55
N GLU A 31 14.41 -1.90 5.30
CA GLU A 31 14.21 -1.08 6.50
C GLU A 31 14.03 0.40 6.14
N THR A 32 14.81 0.92 5.19
CA THR A 32 14.65 2.29 4.67
C THR A 32 13.30 2.49 3.96
N ALA A 33 12.80 1.44 3.28
CA ALA A 33 11.49 1.43 2.64
C ALA A 33 10.32 1.57 3.63
N MET A 34 10.52 1.40 4.94
CA MET A 34 9.45 1.48 5.95
C MET A 34 9.24 2.90 6.52
N MET A 35 10.20 3.81 6.32
CA MET A 35 10.24 5.13 6.97
C MET A 35 9.49 6.24 6.20
N ASN A 36 9.04 5.99 4.98
CA ASN A 36 8.37 6.99 4.12
C ASN A 36 6.91 6.63 3.78
N LEU A 37 6.23 5.88 4.66
CA LEU A 37 4.83 5.49 4.45
C LEU A 37 3.91 6.28 5.38
N CYS A 38 2.68 6.53 4.93
CA CYS A 38 1.66 7.10 5.80
C CYS A 38 1.38 6.15 6.99
N SER A 39 0.90 6.71 8.11
CA SER A 39 0.67 5.96 9.35
C SER A 39 -0.11 4.66 9.16
N LYS A 40 -1.13 4.67 8.29
CA LYS A 40 -1.96 3.51 7.97
C LYS A 40 -1.19 2.40 7.24
N CYS A 41 -0.30 2.77 6.32
CA CYS A 41 0.51 1.81 5.57
C CYS A 41 1.69 1.30 6.42
N GLN A 42 2.21 2.10 7.34
CA GLN A 42 3.21 1.67 8.31
C GLN A 42 2.66 0.56 9.22
N THR A 43 1.44 0.71 9.75
CA THR A 43 0.78 -0.34 10.54
C THR A 43 0.52 -1.61 9.73
N TYR A 44 0.11 -1.48 8.47
CA TYR A 44 -0.13 -2.62 7.58
C TYR A 44 1.15 -3.44 7.33
N MET A 45 2.27 -2.78 7.06
CA MET A 45 3.56 -3.46 6.86
C MET A 45 4.05 -4.14 8.14
N MET A 46 3.87 -3.50 9.31
CA MET A 46 4.20 -4.12 10.60
C MET A 46 3.38 -5.39 10.87
N LEU A 47 2.10 -5.39 10.51
CA LEU A 47 1.25 -6.58 10.63
C LEU A 47 1.70 -7.70 9.68
N LEU A 48 2.01 -7.38 8.43
CA LEU A 48 2.54 -8.35 7.48
C LEU A 48 3.86 -8.97 7.96
N LYS A 49 4.80 -8.16 8.47
CA LYS A 49 6.08 -8.64 9.04
C LYS A 49 5.86 -9.60 10.21
N LYS A 50 4.89 -9.31 11.09
CA LYS A 50 4.52 -10.19 12.22
C LYS A 50 3.99 -11.55 11.76
N GLU A 51 3.21 -11.58 10.69
CA GLU A 51 2.70 -12.84 10.13
C GLU A 51 3.80 -13.65 9.43
N HIS A 52 4.73 -13.00 8.70
CA HIS A 52 5.89 -13.69 8.13
C HIS A 52 6.79 -14.31 9.21
N ALA A 53 7.00 -13.64 10.34
CA ALA A 53 7.75 -14.18 11.47
C ALA A 53 7.05 -15.40 12.10
N LYS A 54 5.71 -15.37 12.21
CA LYS A 54 4.93 -16.52 12.70
C LYS A 54 5.00 -17.72 11.76
N LEU A 55 4.95 -17.49 10.44
CA LEU A 55 5.04 -18.56 9.44
C LEU A 55 6.44 -19.19 9.36
N ALA A 56 7.50 -18.40 9.58
CA ALA A 56 8.88 -18.91 9.65
C ALA A 56 9.10 -19.83 10.87
N VAL A 57 8.43 -19.57 12.00
CA VAL A 57 8.49 -20.43 13.20
C VAL A 57 7.65 -21.70 13.04
N ALA A 58 6.56 -21.66 12.26
CA ALA A 58 5.73 -22.84 11.98
C ALA A 58 6.38 -23.81 10.97
N SER A 59 7.29 -23.32 10.12
CA SER A 59 7.92 -24.13 9.07
C SER A 59 9.05 -25.07 9.55
N SER A 60 9.42 -25.04 10.84
CA SER A 60 10.51 -25.86 11.42
C SER A 60 10.03 -27.10 12.19
N LYS A 61 8.77 -27.54 12.02
CA LYS A 61 8.26 -28.77 12.61
C LYS A 61 7.46 -29.58 11.60
N ASP A 62 8.08 -30.03 10.52
CA ASP A 62 7.63 -31.26 9.86
C ASP A 62 8.67 -31.75 8.86
N VAL A 63 9.63 -32.55 9.34
CA VAL A 63 10.33 -33.58 8.55
C VAL A 63 10.99 -34.58 9.53
N VAL A 64 10.70 -35.86 9.29
CA VAL A 64 11.14 -37.11 9.96
C VAL A 64 10.23 -37.70 11.06
N ARG A 65 9.17 -38.37 10.57
CA ARG A 65 8.85 -39.80 10.73
C ARG A 65 9.08 -40.46 12.12
N ARG A 66 7.96 -40.78 12.79
CA ARG A 66 7.77 -42.05 13.51
C ARG A 66 6.28 -42.41 13.59
N SER A 67 5.97 -43.65 13.21
CA SER A 67 4.64 -44.25 13.26
C SER A 67 4.10 -44.35 14.69
N SER A 68 2.82 -44.02 14.92
CA SER A 68 1.77 -44.92 15.45
C SER A 68 0.60 -44.14 16.07
N SER A 69 -0.60 -44.67 15.83
CA SER A 69 -1.86 -44.49 16.58
C SER A 69 -2.72 -43.24 16.37
N SER A 70 -4.02 -43.50 16.46
CA SER A 70 -5.20 -42.79 16.00
C SER A 70 -5.60 -41.53 16.78
N ASP A 71 -6.41 -40.70 16.10
CA ASP A 71 -7.41 -39.76 16.63
C ASP A 71 -7.01 -38.36 17.12
N GLU A 72 -6.24 -37.56 16.37
CA GLU A 72 -6.11 -36.12 16.70
C GLU A 72 -6.04 -35.20 15.47
N SER A 73 -6.86 -35.43 14.43
CA SER A 73 -6.89 -34.56 13.22
C SER A 73 -8.06 -33.58 13.16
N LYS A 74 -8.91 -33.51 14.19
CA LYS A 74 -10.18 -32.73 14.12
C LYS A 74 -10.13 -31.36 14.82
N LEU A 75 -9.15 -31.13 15.71
CA LEU A 75 -9.08 -29.89 16.51
C LEU A 75 -8.24 -28.76 15.87
N ALA A 76 -7.27 -29.08 15.01
CA ALA A 76 -6.45 -28.08 14.33
C ALA A 76 -7.21 -27.31 13.22
N LEU A 77 -8.18 -27.98 12.56
CA LEU A 77 -8.98 -27.37 11.49
C LEU A 77 -10.01 -26.35 12.03
N ALA A 78 -10.50 -26.57 13.25
CA ALA A 78 -11.47 -25.67 13.89
C ALA A 78 -10.82 -24.34 14.32
N GLY A 79 -9.60 -24.38 14.86
CA GLY A 79 -8.89 -23.16 15.29
C GLY A 79 -8.52 -22.23 14.13
N ALA A 80 -8.10 -22.79 13.00
CA ALA A 80 -7.78 -22.02 11.80
C ALA A 80 -9.02 -21.38 11.15
N ALA A 81 -10.16 -22.08 11.15
CA ALA A 81 -11.42 -21.56 10.63
C ALA A 81 -11.97 -20.40 11.50
N VAL A 82 -11.86 -20.50 12.82
CA VAL A 82 -12.32 -19.47 13.76
C VAL A 82 -11.44 -18.21 13.68
N ALA A 83 -10.12 -18.36 13.55
CA ALA A 83 -9.21 -17.24 13.35
C ALA A 83 -9.47 -16.51 12.01
N SER A 84 -9.77 -17.26 10.95
CA SER A 84 -10.11 -16.72 9.62
C SER A 84 -11.42 -15.92 9.64
N ALA A 85 -12.45 -16.44 10.33
CA ALA A 85 -13.73 -15.74 10.49
C ALA A 85 -13.61 -14.46 11.32
N HIS A 86 -12.79 -14.48 12.37
CA HIS A 86 -12.52 -13.30 13.20
C HIS A 86 -11.74 -12.23 12.42
N LEU A 87 -10.80 -12.63 11.56
CA LEU A 87 -10.07 -11.72 10.67
C LEU A 87 -11.00 -11.09 9.62
N ALA A 88 -11.88 -11.89 9.00
CA ALA A 88 -12.86 -11.41 8.03
C ALA A 88 -13.84 -10.40 8.67
N SER A 89 -14.26 -10.65 9.91
CA SER A 89 -15.10 -9.74 10.68
C SER A 89 -14.41 -8.41 11.02
N GLN A 90 -13.13 -8.45 11.43
CA GLN A 90 -12.35 -7.25 11.72
C GLN A 90 -12.04 -6.42 10.46
N ILE A 91 -11.73 -7.07 9.33
CA ILE A 91 -11.55 -6.39 8.04
C ILE A 91 -12.87 -5.77 7.54
N SER A 92 -14.00 -6.40 7.84
CA SER A 92 -15.34 -5.89 7.53
C SER A 92 -15.74 -4.70 8.43
N GLN A 93 -15.39 -4.72 9.71
CA GLN A 93 -15.69 -3.63 10.66
C GLN A 93 -14.93 -2.34 10.34
N VAL A 94 -13.70 -2.42 9.79
CA VAL A 94 -12.95 -1.24 9.34
C VAL A 94 -13.59 -0.61 8.08
N LYS A 95 -14.47 -1.32 7.37
CA LYS A 95 -15.13 -0.85 6.14
C LYS A 95 -16.55 -0.29 6.33
N SER A 96 -17.15 -0.38 7.52
CA SER A 96 -18.59 -0.17 7.66
C SER A 96 -18.96 0.89 8.69
N LYS A 97 -18.73 2.19 8.39
CA LYS A 97 -19.55 3.29 8.96
C LYS A 97 -19.81 4.47 8.02
N GLU A 98 -18.99 4.74 7.00
CA GLU A 98 -19.41 5.63 5.92
C GLU A 98 -20.31 4.88 4.93
N GLY A 99 -21.62 5.10 5.02
CA GLY A 99 -22.56 4.63 3.99
C GLY A 99 -22.06 5.02 2.60
N LEU A 100 -22.02 4.04 1.68
CA LEU A 100 -21.58 4.27 0.31
C LEU A 100 -22.39 5.42 -0.31
N LYS A 101 -21.71 6.52 -0.63
CA LYS A 101 -22.36 7.73 -1.12
C LYS A 101 -23.16 7.43 -2.39
N LYS A 102 -24.28 8.13 -2.55
CA LYS A 102 -25.16 8.02 -3.73
C LYS A 102 -25.01 9.28 -4.58
N CYS A 103 -25.20 9.12 -5.88
CA CYS A 103 -25.22 10.23 -6.82
C CYS A 103 -26.40 11.15 -6.50
N THR A 104 -26.17 12.46 -6.43
CA THR A 104 -27.24 13.41 -6.15
C THR A 104 -28.31 13.43 -7.25
N ALA A 105 -27.92 13.31 -8.52
CA ALA A 105 -28.85 13.31 -9.66
C ALA A 105 -29.69 12.03 -9.79
N CYS A 106 -29.07 10.84 -9.72
CA CYS A 106 -29.76 9.57 -10.02
C CYS A 106 -29.90 8.61 -8.85
N ARG A 107 -29.42 8.98 -7.66
CA ARG A 107 -29.43 8.19 -6.41
C ARG A 107 -28.77 6.80 -6.48
N LYS A 108 -28.15 6.42 -7.61
CA LYS A 108 -27.32 5.23 -7.73
C LYS A 108 -26.06 5.38 -6.87
N ARG A 109 -25.54 4.25 -6.34
CA ARG A 109 -24.28 4.23 -5.58
C ARG A 109 -23.14 4.79 -6.43
N VAL A 110 -22.42 5.78 -5.92
CA VAL A 110 -21.15 6.24 -6.52
C VAL A 110 -20.05 5.35 -5.96
N GLY A 111 -19.18 4.84 -6.84
CA GLY A 111 -18.09 3.96 -6.43
C GLY A 111 -17.07 4.65 -5.52
N LEU A 112 -15.96 3.97 -5.21
CA LEU A 112 -14.89 4.55 -4.40
C LEU A 112 -14.34 5.85 -4.99
N LYS A 113 -14.23 5.92 -6.33
CA LYS A 113 -14.01 7.17 -7.05
C LYS A 113 -15.33 7.92 -7.18
N ARG A 114 -15.41 9.06 -6.50
CA ARG A 114 -16.50 10.03 -6.58
C ARG A 114 -15.99 11.25 -7.33
N PHE A 115 -16.76 11.74 -8.30
CA PHE A 115 -16.53 13.05 -8.90
C PHE A 115 -17.40 14.06 -8.15
N SER A 116 -16.84 15.21 -7.79
CA SER A 116 -17.56 16.31 -7.18
C SER A 116 -17.72 17.43 -8.20
N CYS A 117 -18.93 17.96 -8.34
CA CYS A 117 -19.13 19.24 -9.01
C CYS A 117 -18.64 20.38 -8.10
N ASN A 118 -18.41 21.58 -8.63
CA ASN A 118 -18.02 22.76 -7.85
C ASN A 118 -19.03 23.13 -6.74
N TYR A 119 -20.29 22.68 -6.86
CA TYR A 119 -21.30 22.83 -5.82
C TYR A 119 -21.18 21.81 -4.66
N GLY A 120 -20.23 20.87 -4.73
CA GLY A 120 -19.85 20.00 -3.61
C GLY A 120 -20.56 18.64 -3.51
N ASP A 121 -21.61 18.44 -4.31
CA ASP A 121 -22.36 17.19 -4.32
C ASP A 121 -21.61 16.03 -5.03
N PRO A 122 -21.73 14.77 -4.54
CA PRO A 122 -21.14 13.61 -5.18
C PRO A 122 -21.96 13.14 -6.39
N PHE A 123 -21.30 12.96 -7.52
CA PHE A 123 -21.91 12.44 -8.75
C PHE A 123 -21.18 11.20 -9.26
N GLY A 124 -21.93 10.36 -9.99
CA GLY A 124 -21.36 9.23 -10.73
C GLY A 124 -20.75 9.70 -12.04
N THR A 125 -20.03 8.81 -12.74
CA THR A 125 -19.34 9.10 -14.00
C THR A 125 -20.23 9.78 -15.06
N VAL A 126 -21.52 9.46 -15.10
CA VAL A 126 -22.45 10.03 -16.09
C VAL A 126 -22.91 11.45 -15.73
N HIS A 127 -23.01 11.78 -14.44
CA HIS A 127 -23.63 13.03 -13.97
C HIS A 127 -22.63 14.04 -13.41
N HIS A 128 -21.33 13.82 -13.61
CA HIS A 128 -20.30 14.66 -13.01
C HIS A 128 -20.12 16.01 -13.71
N TYR A 129 -20.45 16.08 -14.99
CA TYR A 129 -20.43 17.33 -15.75
C TYR A 129 -21.63 18.22 -15.36
N SER A 130 -21.41 19.53 -15.35
CA SER A 130 -22.38 20.54 -14.93
C SER A 130 -23.63 20.60 -15.80
N ASP A 131 -23.56 20.18 -17.06
CA ASP A 131 -24.69 20.08 -18.00
C ASP A 131 -25.60 18.88 -17.71
N LYS A 132 -25.13 17.89 -16.94
CA LYS A 132 -25.86 16.66 -16.62
C LYS A 132 -26.65 16.72 -15.31
N HIS A 133 -26.66 17.87 -14.65
CA HIS A 133 -27.44 18.14 -13.46
C HIS A 133 -27.79 19.63 -13.37
N ASN A 134 -28.69 20.00 -12.46
CA ASN A 134 -29.06 21.41 -12.27
C ASN A 134 -28.00 22.13 -11.43
N CYS A 135 -26.80 22.31 -11.99
CA CYS A 135 -25.67 22.93 -11.30
C CYS A 135 -25.96 24.42 -11.02
N PRO A 136 -25.98 24.87 -9.75
CA PRO A 136 -26.20 26.28 -9.43
C PRO A 136 -24.94 27.14 -9.58
N PHE A 137 -23.79 26.54 -9.88
CA PHE A 137 -22.53 27.27 -10.03
C PHE A 137 -22.47 28.00 -11.38
N ASP A 138 -22.33 29.32 -11.35
CA ASP A 138 -22.20 30.15 -12.55
C ASP A 138 -20.76 30.13 -13.09
N TYR A 139 -20.50 29.17 -13.99
CA TYR A 139 -19.23 29.05 -14.68
C TYR A 139 -18.90 30.25 -15.60
N ARG A 140 -19.91 30.96 -16.10
CA ARG A 140 -19.71 32.09 -17.01
C ARG A 140 -19.15 33.28 -16.25
N ASN A 141 -19.81 33.67 -15.16
CA ASN A 141 -19.30 34.74 -14.30
C ASN A 141 -17.96 34.34 -13.67
N ALA A 142 -17.81 33.10 -13.19
CA ALA A 142 -16.54 32.62 -12.65
C ALA A 142 -15.39 32.74 -13.68
N GLY A 143 -15.63 32.35 -14.93
CA GLY A 143 -14.64 32.48 -16.01
C GLY A 143 -14.31 33.93 -16.34
N GLN A 144 -15.33 34.79 -16.43
CA GLN A 144 -15.14 36.23 -16.66
C GLN A 144 -14.30 36.88 -15.56
N ASN A 145 -14.55 36.55 -14.29
CA ASN A 145 -13.77 37.07 -13.17
C ASN A 145 -12.31 36.61 -13.19
N VAL A 146 -12.00 35.46 -13.78
CA VAL A 146 -10.61 35.00 -13.96
C VAL A 146 -9.94 35.77 -15.09
N ILE A 147 -10.63 35.99 -16.21
CA ILE A 147 -10.11 36.73 -17.37
C ILE A 147 -9.97 38.23 -17.08
N ALA A 148 -10.87 38.80 -16.28
CA ALA A 148 -10.84 40.21 -15.92
C ALA A 148 -9.69 40.59 -14.98
N LYS A 149 -8.99 39.59 -14.39
CA LYS A 149 -7.79 39.87 -13.60
C LYS A 149 -6.72 40.39 -14.56
N PRO A 150 -6.22 41.62 -14.36
CA PRO A 150 -5.28 42.20 -15.29
C PRO A 150 -4.00 41.37 -15.31
N ASP A 151 -3.51 41.08 -16.52
CA ASP A 151 -2.18 40.52 -16.70
C ASP A 151 -1.13 41.50 -16.13
N PRO A 152 -0.08 40.99 -15.46
CA PRO A 152 0.97 41.87 -14.95
C PRO A 152 1.63 42.60 -16.12
N ILE A 153 1.76 43.92 -16.00
CA ILE A 153 2.46 44.73 -17.00
C ILE A 153 3.95 44.39 -16.94
N ILE A 154 4.45 43.67 -17.95
CA ILE A 154 5.87 43.37 -18.10
C ILE A 154 6.52 44.54 -18.85
N ILE A 155 7.14 45.45 -18.10
CA ILE A 155 7.98 46.51 -18.69
C ILE A 155 9.40 45.96 -18.78
N VAL A 156 9.88 45.71 -20.00
CA VAL A 156 11.29 45.39 -20.25
C VAL A 156 12.06 46.68 -20.47
N GLU A 157 13.05 46.93 -19.61
CA GLU A 157 13.98 48.04 -19.79
C GLU A 157 14.84 47.78 -21.04
N LYS A 158 14.86 48.74 -21.96
CA LYS A 158 15.55 48.58 -23.24
C LYS A 158 17.06 48.58 -22.99
N LEU A 159 17.70 47.42 -23.11
CA LEU A 159 19.15 47.30 -23.00
C LEU A 159 19.82 48.05 -24.15
N ASN A 160 20.74 48.95 -23.82
CA ASN A 160 21.54 49.67 -24.81
C ASN A 160 22.58 48.74 -25.43
N LYS A 161 22.79 48.90 -26.74
CA LYS A 161 23.79 48.14 -27.50
C LYS A 161 25.19 48.53 -27.02
N ILE A 162 26.00 47.54 -26.66
CA ILE A 162 27.43 47.67 -26.38
C ILE A 162 28.17 47.89 -27.70
#